data_AF-A0AAN7H8D1-F1
#
_entry.id   AF-A0AAN7H8D1-F1
#
_cell.length_a   1.000
_cell.length_b   1.000
_cell.length_c   1.000
_cell.angle_alpha   90.00
_cell.angle_beta   90.00
_cell.angle_gamma   90.00
#
_symmetry.space_group_name_H-M   'P 1'
#
loop_
_entity.id
_entity.type
_entity.pdbx_description
1 polymer ?
#
loop_
_entity_poly.entity_id
_entity_poly.type
_entity_poly.pdbx_seq_one_letter_code
_entity_poly.pdbx_strand_id
1 'polypeptide(L)'
;MFSSRAPIPAKRAARALLQNNIVIPPLHHSQALPTRQYAKQVPIQPMRAPSTLKHNRTASKPTTHHLLFQESDVPALESWEECLSQPEQRPYRCLSAEESHNVALRFASVARRTKESSAWKGALLRDHNIDPRTLYCTAIPLLNIAKGKARHMGLYMLMTASGFGYTPATLSLIRLLLNASDEVYPRLKAEFGDAAARFIQLLRTERSPDVLTLRGLWLLRDGHGDAYALSYFDEALAAARDIRDDDADRRYTAQQGPREPRWAYEGSCHLKRGLILAKQGRTDEAIASFKVAALELDLADGYAELAKLLPRDTRERETYLLRAAQGGNFEACRLLALDMAEKAADPRLSWSDRNDAAGMAREWSQVVPDLKMREELAAQVAERARDVIARAKRGFLWKLADWAMGKSRV
;
A
#
# COMPACT_ATOMS: atom_id res chain seq x y z
N MET A 1 -9.13 -30.21 -6.14
CA MET A 1 -7.97 -31.12 -5.96
C MET A 1 -6.73 -30.45 -6.53
N PHE A 2 -5.86 -29.88 -5.68
CA PHE A 2 -4.59 -29.29 -6.13
C PHE A 2 -3.47 -30.33 -5.99
N SER A 3 -2.86 -30.66 -7.12
CA SER A 3 -1.71 -31.57 -7.27
C SER A 3 -0.55 -31.15 -6.36
N SER A 4 0.10 -32.12 -5.72
CA SER A 4 1.33 -31.97 -4.93
C SER A 4 2.52 -31.65 -5.85
N ARG A 5 2.56 -30.43 -6.40
CA ARG A 5 3.77 -29.92 -7.04
C ARG A 5 4.82 -29.65 -5.97
N ALA A 6 6.08 -29.94 -6.30
CA ALA A 6 7.23 -29.65 -5.46
C ALA A 6 7.16 -28.18 -4.97
N PRO A 7 7.51 -27.91 -3.70
CA PRO A 7 7.45 -26.57 -3.13
C PRO A 7 8.27 -25.61 -4.00
N ILE A 8 7.67 -24.48 -4.38
CA ILE A 8 8.40 -23.41 -5.06
C ILE A 8 9.51 -22.97 -4.08
N PRO A 9 10.80 -23.01 -4.49
CA PRO A 9 11.90 -22.63 -3.61
C PRO A 9 11.66 -21.22 -3.07
N ALA A 10 11.83 -20.99 -1.76
CA ALA A 10 11.57 -19.69 -1.16
C ALA A 10 12.45 -18.61 -1.79
N LYS A 11 13.63 -18.96 -2.30
CA LYS A 11 14.47 -18.06 -3.12
C LYS A 11 13.81 -17.56 -4.41
N ARG A 12 12.97 -18.35 -5.08
CA ARG A 12 12.23 -17.90 -6.28
C ARG A 12 11.12 -16.93 -5.90
N ALA A 13 10.39 -17.21 -4.81
CA ALA A 13 9.41 -16.28 -4.26
C ALA A 13 10.10 -14.97 -3.80
N ALA A 14 11.19 -15.08 -3.04
CA ALA A 14 11.98 -13.94 -2.57
C ALA A 14 12.57 -13.09 -3.69
N ARG A 15 13.02 -13.70 -4.80
CA ARG A 15 13.53 -12.96 -5.96
C ARG A 15 12.43 -12.16 -6.65
N ALA A 16 11.21 -12.69 -6.74
CA ALA A 16 10.05 -11.93 -7.21
C ALA A 16 9.69 -10.78 -6.25
N LEU A 17 9.82 -11.01 -4.93
CA LEU A 17 9.56 -10.00 -3.92
C LEU A 17 10.59 -8.85 -3.90
N LEU A 18 11.88 -9.17 -4.09
CA LEU A 18 12.97 -8.17 -4.07
C LEU A 18 13.07 -7.36 -5.37
N GLN A 19 12.49 -7.85 -6.47
CA GLN A 19 12.39 -7.09 -7.72
C GLN A 19 11.33 -5.99 -7.65
N ASN A 20 10.34 -6.14 -6.76
CA ASN A 20 9.39 -5.10 -6.40
C ASN A 20 10.03 -4.26 -5.28
N ASN A 21 10.90 -3.32 -5.66
CA ASN A 21 11.39 -2.26 -4.77
C ASN A 21 10.21 -1.61 -4.02
N ILE A 22 10.48 -0.99 -2.86
CA ILE A 22 9.52 -0.27 -2.00
C ILE A 22 8.74 0.77 -2.83
N VAL A 23 7.70 0.29 -3.50
CA VAL A 23 6.66 1.03 -4.18
C VAL A 23 5.69 1.34 -3.07
N ILE A 24 5.33 2.62 -2.91
CA ILE A 24 4.13 2.98 -2.14
C ILE A 24 3.07 2.01 -2.66
N PRO A 25 2.46 1.14 -1.82
CA PRO A 25 1.48 0.17 -2.32
C PRO A 25 0.60 0.96 -3.27
N PRO A 26 0.48 0.53 -4.56
CA PRO A 26 -0.10 1.37 -5.59
C PRO A 26 -1.31 2.03 -4.99
N LEU A 27 -1.50 3.33 -5.21
CA LEU A 27 -2.79 3.91 -4.91
C LEU A 27 -3.75 3.07 -5.76
N HIS A 28 -4.31 2.00 -5.20
CA HIS A 28 -5.26 1.13 -5.83
C HIS A 28 -6.55 1.87 -5.61
N HIS A 29 -6.71 2.99 -6.30
CA HIS A 29 -8.04 3.49 -6.57
C HIS A 29 -8.55 2.54 -7.64
N SER A 30 -9.33 1.55 -7.20
CA SER A 30 -10.13 0.77 -8.12
C SER A 30 -10.98 1.75 -8.91
N GLN A 31 -10.56 1.91 -10.16
CA GLN A 31 -11.07 2.87 -11.13
C GLN A 31 -10.95 4.35 -10.70
N ALA A 32 -10.86 5.24 -11.68
CA ALA A 32 -11.34 6.60 -11.49
C ALA A 32 -12.75 6.47 -10.93
N LEU A 33 -12.93 6.79 -9.64
CA LEU A 33 -14.22 6.79 -8.92
C LEU A 33 -15.33 7.04 -9.92
N PRO A 34 -16.34 6.16 -10.07
CA PRO A 34 -17.28 6.22 -11.18
C PRO A 34 -17.68 7.67 -11.37
N THR A 35 -17.18 8.25 -12.48
CA THR A 35 -17.12 9.72 -12.65
C THR A 35 -18.51 10.34 -12.43
N ARG A 36 -19.56 9.53 -12.60
CA ARG A 36 -20.97 9.87 -12.37
C ARG A 36 -21.36 10.26 -10.94
N GLN A 37 -20.75 9.73 -9.87
CA GLN A 37 -21.21 10.07 -8.50
C GLN A 37 -20.43 11.24 -7.88
N TYR A 38 -19.13 11.34 -8.12
CA TYR A 38 -18.28 12.37 -7.49
C TYR A 38 -18.12 13.64 -8.34
N ALA A 39 -18.43 13.61 -9.65
CA ALA A 39 -18.38 14.80 -10.50
C ALA A 39 -19.66 15.65 -10.43
N LYS A 40 -20.45 15.56 -9.35
CA LYS A 40 -21.31 16.70 -8.99
C LYS A 40 -20.37 17.82 -8.59
N GLN A 41 -20.02 18.67 -9.56
CA GLN A 41 -19.39 19.95 -9.28
C GLN A 41 -20.30 20.65 -8.27
N VAL A 42 -19.92 20.60 -6.99
CA VAL A 42 -20.44 21.56 -6.04
C VAL A 42 -20.10 22.90 -6.67
N PRO A 43 -21.08 23.80 -6.90
CA PRO A 43 -20.80 25.11 -7.44
C PRO A 43 -19.63 25.67 -6.67
N ILE A 44 -18.52 25.94 -7.36
CA ILE A 44 -17.30 26.44 -6.73
C ILE A 44 -17.71 27.78 -6.13
N GLN A 45 -18.07 27.79 -4.85
CA GLN A 45 -18.20 29.03 -4.14
C GLN A 45 -16.82 29.66 -4.20
N PRO A 46 -16.68 30.88 -4.75
CA PRO A 46 -15.39 31.54 -4.82
C PRO A 46 -14.84 31.56 -3.40
N MET A 47 -13.77 30.79 -3.16
CA MET A 47 -13.15 30.75 -1.84
C MET A 47 -12.78 32.19 -1.50
N ARG A 48 -13.42 32.73 -0.45
CA ARG A 48 -12.97 33.98 0.14
C ARG A 48 -11.50 33.80 0.46
N ALA A 49 -10.66 34.66 -0.12
CA ALA A 49 -9.23 34.63 0.13
C ALA A 49 -8.99 34.59 1.64
N PRO A 50 -8.11 33.71 2.15
CA PRO A 50 -7.80 33.66 3.56
C PRO A 50 -7.44 35.07 4.05
N SER A 51 -8.04 35.49 5.16
CA SER A 51 -7.67 36.72 5.87
C SER A 51 -6.16 36.72 6.04
N THR A 52 -5.48 37.63 5.34
CA THR A 52 -4.03 37.79 5.41
C THR A 52 -3.64 38.20 6.82
N LEU A 53 -3.15 37.24 7.60
CA LEU A 53 -2.45 37.52 8.85
C LEU A 53 -1.28 38.46 8.52
N LYS A 54 -1.38 39.70 8.98
CA LYS A 54 -0.34 40.72 8.84
C LYS A 54 0.90 40.29 9.62
N HIS A 55 1.82 39.58 8.98
CA HIS A 55 3.17 39.40 9.50
C HIS A 55 4.01 40.63 9.14
N ASN A 56 4.52 41.29 10.19
CA ASN A 56 5.46 42.40 10.08
C ASN A 56 6.73 41.94 9.35
N ARG A 57 6.91 42.41 8.11
CA ARG A 57 8.06 42.13 7.25
C ARG A 57 9.25 43.00 7.68
N THR A 58 10.22 42.42 8.37
CA THR A 58 11.59 42.94 8.42
C THR A 58 12.25 42.76 7.04
N ALA A 59 12.96 43.79 6.56
CA ALA A 59 13.60 43.82 5.25
C ALA A 59 14.63 42.69 5.09
N SER A 60 14.29 41.66 4.31
CA SER A 60 15.16 40.54 3.98
C SER A 60 15.95 40.80 2.69
N LYS A 61 17.22 40.39 2.67
CA LYS A 61 18.13 40.39 1.51
C LYS A 61 17.47 39.78 0.25
N PRO A 62 17.89 40.18 -0.97
CA PRO A 62 17.39 39.62 -2.22
C PRO A 62 17.67 38.11 -2.27
N THR A 63 16.66 37.32 -1.92
CA THR A 63 16.70 35.87 -1.99
C THR A 63 16.69 35.45 -3.45
N THR A 64 17.71 34.72 -3.88
CA THR A 64 17.77 34.01 -5.17
C THR A 64 16.42 33.33 -5.40
N HIS A 65 15.74 33.71 -6.49
CA HIS A 65 14.41 33.19 -6.81
C HIS A 65 14.50 31.70 -7.16
N HIS A 66 14.49 30.84 -6.15
CA HIS A 66 14.41 29.39 -6.37
C HIS A 66 13.04 29.09 -7.00
N LEU A 67 13.07 28.80 -8.30
CA LEU A 67 11.96 28.26 -9.07
C LEU A 67 11.44 26.99 -8.39
N LEU A 68 10.12 26.82 -8.35
CA LEU A 68 9.52 25.65 -7.72
C LEU A 68 9.80 24.38 -8.55
N PHE A 69 9.62 24.47 -9.87
CA PHE A 69 9.88 23.40 -10.83
C PHE A 69 10.49 23.95 -12.12
N GLN A 70 11.26 23.12 -12.81
CA GLN A 70 11.83 23.34 -14.14
C GLN A 70 11.27 22.29 -15.11
N GLU A 71 11.35 22.55 -16.41
CA GLU A 71 10.95 21.57 -17.44
C GLU A 71 11.80 20.30 -17.37
N SER A 72 13.07 20.42 -16.97
CA SER A 72 13.98 19.29 -16.69
C SER A 72 13.57 18.44 -15.49
N ASP A 73 12.65 18.92 -14.64
CA ASP A 73 12.10 18.14 -13.53
C ASP A 73 10.94 17.24 -13.99
N VAL A 74 10.48 17.36 -15.25
CA VAL A 74 9.45 16.50 -15.84
C VAL A 74 10.10 15.22 -16.39
N PRO A 75 9.65 14.01 -16.00
CA PRO A 75 10.19 12.77 -16.56
C PRO A 75 9.97 12.70 -18.07
N ALA A 76 10.92 12.08 -18.79
CA ALA A 76 10.82 11.88 -20.23
C ALA A 76 9.58 11.04 -20.60
N LEU A 77 9.06 11.23 -21.82
CA LEU A 77 7.81 10.62 -22.30
C LEU A 77 7.81 9.09 -22.15
N GLU A 78 8.95 8.44 -22.39
CA GLU A 78 9.11 6.98 -22.30
C GLU A 78 8.81 6.47 -20.88
N SER A 79 9.15 7.25 -19.84
CA SER A 79 8.83 6.90 -18.45
C SER A 79 7.32 6.91 -18.18
N TRP A 80 6.57 7.78 -18.86
CA TRP A 80 5.11 7.83 -18.75
C TRP A 80 4.45 6.67 -19.51
N GLU A 81 4.97 6.33 -20.69
CA GLU A 81 4.51 5.18 -21.47
C GLU A 81 4.73 3.87 -20.70
N GLU A 82 5.93 3.69 -20.15
CA GLU A 82 6.26 2.54 -19.30
C GLU A 82 5.29 2.47 -18.11
N CYS A 83 5.10 3.57 -17.39
CA CYS A 83 4.16 3.65 -16.27
C CYS A 83 2.75 3.23 -16.66
N LEU A 84 2.17 3.90 -17.65
CA LEU A 84 0.75 3.79 -17.98
C LEU A 84 0.45 2.49 -18.74
N SER A 85 1.45 1.85 -19.31
CA SER A 85 1.34 0.51 -19.91
C SER A 85 1.04 -0.58 -18.87
N GLN A 86 1.44 -0.38 -17.61
CA GLN A 86 1.23 -1.36 -16.54
C GLN A 86 -0.27 -1.59 -16.28
N PRO A 87 -0.73 -2.86 -16.15
CA PRO A 87 -2.15 -3.18 -15.90
C PRO A 87 -2.70 -2.51 -14.63
N GLU A 88 -1.87 -2.34 -13.60
CA GLU A 88 -2.23 -1.71 -12.33
C GLU A 88 -2.60 -0.23 -12.46
N GLN A 89 -2.13 0.44 -13.51
CA GLN A 89 -2.42 1.85 -13.78
C GLN A 89 -3.68 2.05 -14.62
N ARG A 90 -4.38 0.98 -15.03
CA ARG A 90 -5.64 1.06 -15.79
C ARG A 90 -6.68 2.02 -15.19
N PRO A 91 -6.88 2.07 -13.86
CA PRO A 91 -7.79 3.04 -13.24
C PRO A 91 -7.52 4.51 -13.57
N TYR A 92 -6.26 4.83 -13.93
CA TYR A 92 -5.78 6.19 -14.16
C TYR A 92 -5.59 6.51 -15.64
N ARG A 93 -6.02 5.63 -16.55
CA ARG A 93 -5.98 5.87 -18.01
C ARG A 93 -7.08 6.83 -18.48
N CYS A 94 -7.33 7.88 -17.70
CA CYS A 94 -8.14 9.02 -18.13
C CYS A 94 -7.40 9.91 -19.14
N LEU A 95 -6.06 9.79 -19.20
CA LEU A 95 -5.17 10.53 -20.09
C LEU A 95 -4.16 9.57 -20.74
N SER A 96 -3.71 9.88 -21.95
CA SER A 96 -2.56 9.23 -22.58
C SER A 96 -1.24 9.64 -21.90
N ALA A 97 -0.16 8.91 -22.19
CA ALA A 97 1.18 9.27 -21.73
C ALA A 97 1.61 10.65 -22.26
N GLU A 98 1.34 10.92 -23.53
CA GLU A 98 1.62 12.21 -24.16
C GLU A 98 0.83 13.35 -23.53
N GLU A 99 -0.47 13.15 -23.27
CA GLU A 99 -1.31 14.13 -22.58
C GLU A 99 -0.78 14.43 -21.18
N SER A 100 -0.44 13.39 -20.40
CA SER A 100 0.09 13.53 -19.05
C SER A 100 1.43 14.26 -19.02
N HIS A 101 2.34 13.90 -19.93
CA HIS A 101 3.63 14.56 -20.10
C HIS A 101 3.45 16.05 -20.46
N ASN A 102 2.57 16.35 -21.41
CA ASN A 102 2.30 17.73 -21.83
C ASN A 102 1.65 18.56 -20.71
N VAL A 103 0.74 17.98 -19.92
CA VAL A 103 0.17 18.63 -18.73
C VAL A 103 1.27 18.92 -17.70
N ALA A 104 2.20 17.99 -17.50
CA ALA A 104 3.30 18.19 -16.56
C ALA A 104 4.25 19.31 -16.98
N LEU A 105 4.63 19.39 -18.27
CA LEU A 105 5.41 20.50 -18.81
C LEU A 105 4.70 21.85 -18.64
N ARG A 106 3.41 21.92 -18.98
CA ARG A 106 2.61 23.13 -18.79
C ARG A 106 2.54 23.52 -17.32
N PHE A 107 2.26 22.59 -16.43
CA PHE A 107 2.24 22.83 -14.99
C PHE A 107 3.57 23.39 -14.49
N ALA A 108 4.70 22.78 -14.85
CA ALA A 108 6.04 23.24 -14.48
C ALA A 108 6.28 24.68 -14.99
N SER A 109 5.92 24.97 -16.25
CA SER A 109 6.08 26.30 -16.85
C SER A 109 5.27 27.40 -16.13
N VAL A 110 4.05 27.08 -15.69
CA VAL A 110 3.14 28.02 -15.00
C VAL A 110 3.57 28.22 -13.56
N ALA A 111 3.82 27.14 -12.83
CA ALA A 111 4.27 27.17 -11.44
C ALA A 111 5.63 27.88 -11.28
N ARG A 112 6.48 27.83 -12.31
CA ARG A 112 7.76 28.55 -12.37
C ARG A 112 7.60 30.07 -12.23
N ARG A 113 6.55 30.66 -12.83
CA ARG A 113 6.44 32.12 -13.00
C ARG A 113 5.95 32.87 -11.75
N THR A 114 5.54 32.17 -10.69
CA THR A 114 4.65 32.75 -9.68
C THR A 114 4.89 32.17 -8.29
N LYS A 115 6.02 32.53 -7.67
CA LYS A 115 6.29 32.14 -6.28
C LYS A 115 5.38 32.86 -5.26
N GLU A 116 4.85 34.03 -5.62
CA GLU A 116 4.20 34.94 -4.66
C GLU A 116 2.70 35.13 -4.87
N SER A 117 2.13 34.66 -5.99
CA SER A 117 0.73 34.89 -6.29
C SER A 117 -0.03 33.58 -6.43
N SER A 118 -1.08 33.38 -5.64
CA SER A 118 -2.04 32.29 -5.83
C SER A 118 -2.75 32.34 -7.19
N ALA A 119 -2.59 33.41 -7.96
CA ALA A 119 -3.22 33.61 -9.27
C ALA A 119 -2.84 32.54 -10.29
N TRP A 120 -1.69 31.88 -10.16
CA TRP A 120 -1.26 30.83 -11.10
C TRP A 120 -2.18 29.61 -11.11
N LYS A 121 -2.82 29.32 -9.98
CA LYS A 121 -3.84 28.28 -9.92
C LYS A 121 -5.01 28.65 -10.83
N GLY A 122 -5.46 29.90 -10.80
CA GLY A 122 -6.49 30.38 -11.72
C GLY A 122 -6.05 30.36 -13.19
N ALA A 123 -4.78 30.65 -13.47
CA ALA A 123 -4.21 30.60 -14.81
C ALA A 123 -4.17 29.17 -15.39
N LEU A 124 -3.92 28.15 -14.58
CA LEU A 124 -3.98 26.75 -15.04
C LEU A 124 -5.35 26.40 -15.63
N LEU A 125 -6.43 26.83 -14.95
CA LEU A 125 -7.80 26.57 -15.40
C LEU A 125 -8.16 27.42 -16.62
N ARG A 126 -7.92 28.73 -16.55
CA ARG A 126 -8.38 29.68 -17.58
C ARG A 126 -7.52 29.69 -18.84
N ASP A 127 -6.21 29.75 -18.67
CA ASP A 127 -5.28 30.07 -19.75
C ASP A 127 -4.71 28.79 -20.39
N HIS A 128 -4.63 27.70 -19.61
CA HIS A 128 -4.03 26.43 -20.06
C HIS A 128 -5.04 25.28 -20.20
N ASN A 129 -6.31 25.51 -19.84
CA ASN A 129 -7.39 24.52 -19.88
C ASN A 129 -7.03 23.22 -19.13
N ILE A 130 -6.34 23.34 -17.99
CA ILE A 130 -5.96 22.20 -17.15
C ILE A 130 -6.94 22.14 -15.98
N ASP A 131 -7.96 21.30 -16.10
CA ASP A 131 -8.97 21.10 -15.07
C ASP A 131 -8.45 20.25 -13.87
N PRO A 132 -9.15 20.25 -12.72
CA PRO A 132 -8.69 19.54 -11.52
C PRO A 132 -8.59 18.02 -11.70
N ARG A 133 -9.44 17.41 -12.54
CA ARG A 133 -9.37 15.98 -12.86
C ARG A 133 -8.13 15.69 -13.70
N THR A 134 -7.82 16.53 -14.68
CA THR A 134 -6.59 16.42 -15.47
C THR A 134 -5.35 16.50 -14.58
N LEU A 135 -5.27 17.48 -13.66
CA LEU A 135 -4.18 17.56 -12.67
C LEU A 135 -4.04 16.28 -11.85
N TYR A 136 -5.17 15.75 -11.36
CA TYR A 136 -5.19 14.53 -10.58
C TYR A 136 -4.68 13.31 -11.38
N CYS A 137 -5.22 13.12 -12.59
CA CYS A 137 -4.84 12.03 -13.49
C CYS A 137 -3.34 12.06 -13.84
N THR A 138 -2.75 13.25 -13.99
CA THR A 138 -1.30 13.43 -14.22
C THR A 138 -0.47 13.26 -12.93
N ALA A 139 -1.00 13.68 -11.78
CA ALA A 139 -0.30 13.62 -10.49
C ALA A 139 -0.02 12.19 -10.01
N ILE A 140 -0.99 11.27 -10.17
CA ILE A 140 -0.89 9.92 -9.63
C ILE A 140 0.28 9.13 -10.24
N PRO A 141 0.46 9.07 -11.59
CA PRO A 141 1.62 8.45 -12.19
C PRO A 141 2.95 9.06 -11.72
N LEU A 142 3.05 10.39 -11.60
CA LEU A 142 4.25 11.07 -11.09
C LEU A 142 4.62 10.63 -9.68
N LEU A 143 3.63 10.41 -8.82
CA LEU A 143 3.87 9.92 -7.46
C LEU A 143 4.39 8.47 -7.44
N ASN A 144 4.05 7.68 -8.46
CA ASN A 144 4.42 6.28 -8.56
C ASN A 144 5.80 6.07 -9.22
N ILE A 145 6.10 6.79 -10.31
CA ILE A 145 7.34 6.56 -11.08
C ILE A 145 8.51 7.42 -10.62
N ALA A 146 8.21 8.60 -10.10
CA ALA A 146 9.21 9.63 -10.02
C ALA A 146 9.89 9.67 -8.64
N LYS A 147 11.15 10.11 -8.65
CA LYS A 147 11.92 10.39 -7.43
C LYS A 147 12.22 11.89 -7.38
N GLY A 148 12.60 12.38 -6.20
CA GLY A 148 13.02 13.78 -6.03
C GLY A 148 11.95 14.79 -6.46
N LYS A 149 12.35 15.74 -7.31
CA LYS A 149 11.52 16.89 -7.70
C LYS A 149 10.30 16.53 -8.52
N ALA A 150 10.38 15.52 -9.38
CA ALA A 150 9.24 15.07 -10.18
C ALA A 150 8.11 14.51 -9.29
N ARG A 151 8.47 13.76 -8.23
CA ARG A 151 7.50 13.30 -7.22
C ARG A 151 6.90 14.48 -6.46
N HIS A 152 7.72 15.46 -6.13
CA HIS A 152 7.27 16.69 -5.48
C HIS A 152 6.29 17.48 -6.37
N MET A 153 6.54 17.54 -7.68
CA MET A 153 5.63 18.12 -8.66
C MET A 153 4.28 17.39 -8.68
N GLY A 154 4.28 16.05 -8.72
CA GLY A 154 3.06 15.25 -8.60
C GLY A 154 2.29 15.57 -7.32
N LEU A 155 2.97 15.74 -6.19
CA LEU A 155 2.34 16.12 -4.93
C LEU A 155 1.71 17.52 -5.01
N TYR A 156 2.40 18.50 -5.61
CA TYR A 156 1.87 19.86 -5.79
C TYR A 156 0.67 19.91 -6.73
N MET A 157 0.67 19.12 -7.81
CA MET A 157 -0.50 18.96 -8.68
C MET A 157 -1.68 18.43 -7.90
N LEU A 158 -1.47 17.42 -7.05
CA LEU A 158 -2.51 16.83 -6.20
C LEU A 158 -3.06 17.84 -5.17
N MET A 159 -2.19 18.60 -4.50
CA MET A 159 -2.58 19.69 -3.60
C MET A 159 -3.35 20.79 -4.33
N THR A 160 -2.97 21.08 -5.57
CA THR A 160 -3.64 22.08 -6.41
C THR A 160 -5.04 21.61 -6.82
N ALA A 161 -5.18 20.36 -7.28
CA ALA A 161 -6.46 19.74 -7.58
C ALA A 161 -7.39 19.70 -6.35
N SER A 162 -6.86 19.33 -5.18
CA SER A 162 -7.60 19.43 -3.91
C SER A 162 -8.01 20.86 -3.60
N GLY A 163 -7.12 21.83 -3.85
CA GLY A 163 -7.40 23.26 -3.73
C GLY A 163 -8.52 23.77 -4.64
N PHE A 164 -8.81 23.09 -5.74
CA PHE A 164 -9.98 23.36 -6.58
C PHE A 164 -11.25 22.61 -6.12
N GLY A 165 -11.19 21.93 -4.98
CA GLY A 165 -12.33 21.15 -4.46
C GLY A 165 -12.49 19.78 -5.09
N TYR A 166 -11.48 19.26 -5.82
CA TYR A 166 -11.58 17.93 -6.40
C TYR A 166 -11.46 16.87 -5.31
N THR A 167 -12.58 16.24 -4.94
CA THR A 167 -12.69 15.25 -3.87
C THR A 167 -11.63 14.14 -3.97
N PRO A 168 -11.41 13.48 -5.13
CA PRO A 168 -10.44 12.38 -5.23
C PRO A 168 -9.00 12.79 -4.85
N ALA A 169 -8.61 14.03 -5.18
CA ALA A 169 -7.31 14.57 -4.79
C ALA A 169 -7.20 14.78 -3.29
N THR A 170 -8.26 15.31 -2.66
CA THR A 170 -8.33 15.46 -1.20
C THR A 170 -8.20 14.11 -0.50
N LEU A 171 -8.98 13.11 -0.92
CA LEU A 171 -8.93 11.76 -0.33
C LEU A 171 -7.54 11.11 -0.50
N SER A 172 -6.91 11.31 -1.66
CA SER A 172 -5.56 10.80 -1.92
C SER A 172 -4.50 11.44 -1.02
N LEU A 173 -4.58 12.75 -0.78
CA LEU A 173 -3.69 13.44 0.17
C LEU A 173 -3.87 12.94 1.61
N ILE A 174 -5.12 12.70 2.03
CA ILE A 174 -5.39 12.10 3.34
C ILE A 174 -4.82 10.69 3.43
N ARG A 175 -4.97 9.86 2.38
CA ARG A 175 -4.33 8.53 2.35
C ARG A 175 -2.81 8.62 2.45
N LEU A 176 -2.17 9.54 1.72
CA LEU A 176 -0.72 9.77 1.82
C LEU A 176 -0.31 10.18 3.24
N LEU A 177 -1.09 11.04 3.89
CA LEU A 177 -0.86 11.43 5.27
C LEU A 177 -0.95 10.22 6.22
N LEU A 178 -1.98 9.38 6.07
CA LEU A 178 -2.21 8.21 6.92
C LEU A 178 -1.14 7.12 6.76
N ASN A 179 -0.53 7.03 5.58
CA ASN A 179 0.56 6.09 5.29
C ASN A 179 1.96 6.65 5.63
N ALA A 180 2.06 7.90 6.05
CA ALA A 180 3.34 8.49 6.45
C ALA A 180 3.88 7.82 7.71
N SER A 181 5.19 7.62 7.79
CA SER A 181 5.86 7.17 9.02
C SER A 181 5.65 8.18 10.15
N ASP A 182 5.82 7.74 11.39
CA ASP A 182 5.66 8.60 12.58
C ASP A 182 6.56 9.84 12.53
N GLU A 183 7.77 9.70 11.99
CA GLU A 183 8.72 10.80 11.80
C GLU A 183 8.25 11.84 10.78
N VAL A 184 7.60 11.39 9.70
CA VAL A 184 7.20 12.24 8.58
C VAL A 184 5.80 12.82 8.78
N TYR A 185 4.96 12.14 9.54
CA TYR A 185 3.55 12.46 9.76
C TYR A 185 3.31 13.90 10.25
N PRO A 186 4.00 14.44 11.28
CA PRO A 186 3.77 15.80 11.74
C PRO A 186 4.03 16.86 10.66
N ARG A 187 5.09 16.66 9.86
CA ARG A 187 5.43 17.58 8.76
C ARG A 187 4.36 17.56 7.67
N LEU A 188 3.95 16.37 7.22
CA LEU A 188 2.90 16.25 6.21
C LEU A 188 1.54 16.72 6.72
N LYS A 189 1.23 16.54 8.01
CA LYS A 189 0.00 17.05 8.63
C LYS A 189 -0.08 18.58 8.54
N ALA A 190 1.05 19.26 8.77
CA ALA A 190 1.15 20.71 8.60
C ALA A 190 1.02 21.12 7.12
N GLU A 191 1.75 20.44 6.22
CA GLU A 191 1.72 20.72 4.78
C GLU A 191 0.34 20.49 4.15
N PHE A 192 -0.38 19.48 4.61
CA PHE A 192 -1.71 19.11 4.11
C PHE A 192 -2.86 19.71 4.94
N GLY A 193 -2.61 20.74 5.74
CA GLY A 193 -3.63 21.38 6.59
C GLY A 193 -4.88 21.80 5.83
N ASP A 194 -4.73 22.36 4.63
CA ASP A 194 -5.84 22.74 3.76
C ASP A 194 -6.66 21.52 3.26
N ALA A 195 -5.98 20.42 2.92
CA ALA A 195 -6.65 19.19 2.48
C ALA A 195 -7.36 18.51 3.67
N ALA A 196 -6.75 18.53 4.85
CA ALA A 196 -7.37 18.11 6.12
C ALA A 196 -8.65 18.89 6.43
N ALA A 197 -8.62 20.21 6.30
CA ALA A 197 -9.80 21.05 6.51
C ALA A 197 -10.93 20.70 5.52
N ARG A 198 -10.59 20.52 4.23
CA ARG A 198 -11.55 20.08 3.21
C ARG A 198 -12.08 18.68 3.48
N PHE A 199 -11.26 17.75 3.95
CA PHE A 199 -11.71 16.42 4.33
C PHE A 199 -12.72 16.46 5.49
N ILE A 200 -12.50 17.31 6.49
CA ILE A 200 -13.48 17.55 7.57
C ILE A 200 -14.78 18.14 7.02
N GLN A 201 -14.71 19.01 6.02
CA GLN A 201 -15.89 19.51 5.33
C GLN A 201 -16.64 18.40 4.58
N LEU A 202 -15.92 17.54 3.85
CA LEU A 202 -16.50 16.39 3.16
C LEU A 202 -17.25 15.47 4.12
N LEU A 203 -16.71 15.21 5.32
CA LEU A 203 -17.38 14.42 6.35
C LEU A 203 -18.74 14.97 6.80
N ARG A 204 -18.98 16.27 6.63
CA ARG A 204 -20.25 16.92 6.98
C ARG A 204 -21.25 16.87 5.83
N THR A 205 -20.77 16.92 4.60
CA THR A 205 -21.61 17.05 3.40
C THR A 205 -21.83 15.74 2.66
N GLU A 206 -20.92 14.78 2.83
CA GLU A 206 -20.83 13.58 2.03
C GLU A 206 -20.66 12.36 2.94
N ARG A 207 -21.47 11.32 2.71
CA ARG A 207 -21.40 10.03 3.39
C ARG A 207 -20.94 8.92 2.45
N SER A 208 -19.96 9.20 1.60
CA SER A 208 -19.38 8.17 0.76
C SER A 208 -18.57 7.18 1.60
N PRO A 209 -18.56 5.89 1.23
CA PRO A 209 -17.81 4.87 1.96
C PRO A 209 -16.30 5.16 1.99
N ASP A 210 -15.77 5.85 0.97
CA ASP A 210 -14.38 6.27 0.93
C ASP A 210 -14.04 7.29 2.03
N VAL A 211 -14.87 8.31 2.19
CA VAL A 211 -14.72 9.35 3.22
C VAL A 211 -14.83 8.73 4.63
N LEU A 212 -15.81 7.86 4.85
CA LEU A 212 -16.02 7.16 6.12
C LEU A 212 -14.87 6.22 6.45
N THR A 213 -14.38 5.46 5.47
CA THR A 213 -13.20 4.58 5.65
C THR A 213 -11.97 5.39 6.07
N LEU A 214 -11.66 6.47 5.35
CA LEU A 214 -10.50 7.32 5.68
C LEU A 214 -10.64 7.98 7.05
N ARG A 215 -11.87 8.29 7.50
CA ARG A 215 -12.10 8.79 8.86
C ARG A 215 -11.80 7.75 9.91
N GLY A 216 -12.24 6.51 9.74
CA GLY A 216 -11.89 5.41 10.63
C GLY A 216 -10.38 5.20 10.71
N LEU A 217 -9.69 5.22 9.56
CA LEU A 217 -8.23 5.12 9.50
C LEU A 217 -7.52 6.29 10.20
N TRP A 218 -8.02 7.52 10.04
CA TRP A 218 -7.50 8.69 10.73
C TRP A 218 -7.65 8.54 12.25
N LEU A 219 -8.82 8.13 12.74
CA LEU A 219 -9.03 7.93 14.18
C LEU A 219 -8.07 6.91 14.78
N LEU A 220 -7.77 5.82 14.06
CA LEU A 220 -6.73 4.86 14.47
C LEU A 220 -5.34 5.51 14.52
N ARG A 221 -5.00 6.33 13.52
CA ARG A 221 -3.71 7.03 13.44
C ARG A 221 -3.50 8.03 14.58
N ASP A 222 -4.53 8.80 14.91
CA ASP A 222 -4.51 9.81 15.97
C ASP A 222 -4.75 9.20 17.38
N GLY A 223 -4.96 7.88 17.48
CA GLY A 223 -5.11 7.18 18.77
C GLY A 223 -6.45 7.41 19.46
N HIS A 224 -7.50 7.80 18.73
CA HIS A 224 -8.83 8.06 19.29
C HIS A 224 -9.63 6.79 19.66
N GLY A 225 -9.03 5.61 19.52
CA GLY A 225 -9.56 4.33 20.00
C GLY A 225 -10.28 3.49 18.95
N ASP A 226 -10.19 2.17 19.12
CA ASP A 226 -10.69 1.16 18.19
C ASP A 226 -12.23 1.21 18.03
N ALA A 227 -12.98 1.59 19.08
CA ALA A 227 -14.44 1.62 19.05
C ALA A 227 -15.01 2.69 18.09
N TYR A 228 -14.44 3.90 18.09
CA TYR A 228 -14.85 4.96 17.18
C TYR A 228 -14.46 4.65 15.73
N ALA A 229 -13.26 4.10 15.52
CA ALA A 229 -12.86 3.68 14.18
C ALA A 229 -13.79 2.59 13.62
N LEU A 230 -14.18 1.62 14.46
CA LEU A 230 -15.10 0.55 14.09
C LEU A 230 -16.46 1.09 13.64
N SER A 231 -17.04 2.06 14.34
CA SER A 231 -18.33 2.64 13.93
C SER A 231 -18.26 3.27 12.54
N TYR A 232 -17.18 3.98 12.22
CA TYR A 232 -16.99 4.55 10.87
C TYR A 232 -16.78 3.48 9.80
N PHE A 233 -16.12 2.36 10.11
CA PHE A 233 -16.04 1.24 9.17
C PHE A 233 -17.41 0.58 8.95
N ASP A 234 -18.20 0.38 10.00
CA ASP A 234 -19.56 -0.15 9.89
C ASP A 234 -20.47 0.80 9.08
N GLU A 235 -20.37 2.11 9.29
CA GLU A 235 -21.06 3.13 8.48
C GLU A 235 -20.60 3.10 7.01
N ALA A 236 -19.31 2.90 6.74
CA ALA A 236 -18.81 2.78 5.37
C ALA A 236 -19.39 1.55 4.67
N LEU A 237 -19.44 0.40 5.35
CA LEU A 237 -20.08 -0.81 4.83
C LEU A 237 -21.58 -0.61 4.60
N ALA A 238 -22.26 0.13 5.47
CA ALA A 238 -23.67 0.46 5.29
C ALA A 238 -23.89 1.37 4.08
N ALA A 239 -23.09 2.43 3.92
CA ALA A 239 -23.15 3.35 2.79
C ALA A 239 -22.82 2.67 1.45
N ALA A 240 -21.99 1.62 1.47
CA ALA A 240 -21.65 0.86 0.27
C ALA A 240 -22.78 -0.06 -0.22
N ARG A 241 -23.80 -0.37 0.60
CA ARG A 241 -24.93 -1.23 0.19
C ARG A 241 -25.78 -0.61 -0.92
N ASP A 242 -25.76 0.71 -1.03
CA ASP A 242 -26.53 1.46 -2.03
C ASP A 242 -25.75 1.70 -3.33
N ILE A 243 -24.46 1.32 -3.37
CA ILE A 243 -23.68 1.35 -4.61
C ILE A 243 -24.22 0.22 -5.49
N ARG A 244 -24.99 0.59 -6.53
CA ARG A 244 -25.62 -0.34 -7.48
C ARG A 244 -24.69 -1.50 -7.84
N ASP A 245 -25.24 -2.71 -7.76
CA ASP A 245 -24.65 -4.02 -8.12
C ASP A 245 -24.31 -4.17 -9.61
N ASP A 246 -24.12 -3.08 -10.35
CA ASP A 246 -23.81 -3.11 -11.77
C ASP A 246 -22.35 -3.61 -11.93
N ASP A 247 -22.24 -4.93 -12.09
CA ASP A 247 -21.07 -5.79 -12.38
C ASP A 247 -20.15 -6.25 -11.23
N ALA A 248 -19.93 -5.49 -10.16
CA ALA A 248 -19.00 -5.90 -9.08
C ALA A 248 -19.49 -7.06 -8.20
N ASP A 249 -20.82 -7.21 -8.08
CA ASP A 249 -21.48 -8.19 -7.19
C ASP A 249 -22.03 -9.42 -7.95
N ARG A 250 -21.59 -9.67 -9.20
CA ARG A 250 -21.82 -10.99 -9.83
C ARG A 250 -21.26 -12.03 -8.88
N ARG A 251 -22.16 -12.80 -8.24
CA ARG A 251 -21.89 -13.78 -7.17
C ARG A 251 -20.47 -14.32 -7.30
N TYR A 252 -19.57 -13.85 -6.44
CA TYR A 252 -18.22 -14.36 -6.40
C TYR A 252 -18.31 -15.88 -6.30
N THR A 253 -17.94 -16.55 -7.39
CA THR A 253 -17.64 -17.97 -7.36
C THR A 253 -16.14 -18.05 -7.27
N ALA A 254 -15.61 -18.96 -6.45
CA ALA A 254 -14.16 -19.16 -6.32
C ALA A 254 -13.43 -19.46 -7.66
N GLN A 255 -14.19 -19.60 -8.76
CA GLN A 255 -13.71 -19.82 -10.13
C GLN A 255 -13.38 -18.51 -10.88
N GLN A 256 -13.89 -17.35 -10.48
CA GLN A 256 -13.78 -16.10 -11.25
C GLN A 256 -12.58 -15.21 -10.89
N GLY A 257 -11.76 -15.63 -9.93
CA GLY A 257 -10.62 -14.84 -9.46
C GLY A 257 -11.05 -13.65 -8.59
N PRO A 258 -10.10 -12.77 -8.19
CA PRO A 258 -10.38 -11.61 -7.36
C PRO A 258 -11.35 -10.64 -8.05
N ARG A 259 -12.33 -10.12 -7.32
CA ARG A 259 -13.21 -9.06 -7.81
C ARG A 259 -12.57 -7.69 -7.58
N GLU A 260 -12.99 -6.71 -8.36
CA GLU A 260 -12.64 -5.32 -8.09
C GLU A 260 -13.36 -4.84 -6.81
N PRO A 261 -12.73 -3.95 -6.02
CA PRO A 261 -13.39 -3.40 -4.86
C PRO A 261 -14.45 -2.38 -5.28
N ARG A 262 -15.57 -2.37 -4.55
CA ARG A 262 -16.77 -1.56 -4.78
C ARG A 262 -16.53 -0.06 -4.53
N TRP A 263 -15.56 0.27 -3.69
CA TRP A 263 -15.03 1.62 -3.49
C TRP A 263 -13.51 1.58 -3.28
N ALA A 264 -12.84 2.72 -3.42
CA ALA A 264 -11.37 2.78 -3.49
C ALA A 264 -10.68 2.26 -2.22
N TYR A 265 -11.32 2.36 -1.06
CA TYR A 265 -10.75 1.93 0.23
C TYR A 265 -11.43 0.70 0.85
N GLU A 266 -12.20 -0.10 0.10
CA GLU A 266 -12.89 -1.30 0.61
C GLU A 266 -11.94 -2.28 1.31
N GLY A 267 -10.80 -2.56 0.68
CA GLY A 267 -9.78 -3.44 1.22
C GLY A 267 -9.26 -2.99 2.59
N SER A 268 -8.93 -1.71 2.72
CA SER A 268 -8.46 -1.12 3.98
C SER A 268 -9.55 -1.11 5.04
N CYS A 269 -10.81 -0.86 4.65
CA CYS A 269 -11.97 -0.92 5.54
C CYS A 269 -12.11 -2.32 6.16
N HIS A 270 -12.20 -3.36 5.34
CA HIS A 270 -12.34 -4.74 5.82
C HIS A 270 -11.15 -5.21 6.65
N LEU A 271 -9.92 -4.88 6.22
CA LEU A 271 -8.70 -5.25 6.95
C LEU A 271 -8.65 -4.61 8.34
N LYS A 272 -8.86 -3.29 8.45
CA LYS A 272 -8.80 -2.61 9.75
C LYS A 272 -9.98 -2.94 10.65
N ARG A 273 -11.18 -3.10 10.07
CA ARG A 273 -12.36 -3.60 10.79
C ARG A 273 -12.07 -4.98 11.40
N GLY A 274 -11.55 -5.92 10.61
CA GLY A 274 -11.21 -7.27 11.07
C GLY A 274 -10.20 -7.27 12.23
N LEU A 275 -9.16 -6.43 12.14
CA LEU A 275 -8.16 -6.28 13.21
C LEU A 275 -8.78 -5.79 14.52
N ILE A 276 -9.67 -4.80 14.47
CA ILE A 276 -10.37 -4.30 15.66
C ILE A 276 -11.26 -5.40 16.27
N LEU A 277 -12.03 -6.09 15.43
CA LEU A 277 -12.94 -7.16 15.87
C LEU A 277 -12.18 -8.32 16.52
N ALA A 278 -11.04 -8.73 15.94
CA ALA A 278 -10.19 -9.76 16.50
C ALA A 278 -9.66 -9.37 17.90
N LYS A 279 -9.22 -8.11 18.09
CA LYS A 279 -8.81 -7.61 19.41
C LYS A 279 -9.95 -7.60 20.43
N GLN A 280 -11.19 -7.40 19.99
CA GLN A 280 -12.39 -7.46 20.83
C GLN A 280 -12.86 -8.89 21.12
N GLY A 281 -12.19 -9.93 20.60
CA GLY A 281 -12.61 -11.32 20.73
C GLY A 281 -13.81 -11.70 19.83
N ARG A 282 -14.23 -10.82 18.92
CA ARG A 282 -15.31 -11.05 17.95
C ARG A 282 -14.77 -11.80 16.73
N THR A 283 -14.29 -13.02 16.98
CA THR A 283 -13.51 -13.81 16.01
C THR A 283 -14.27 -14.10 14.72
N ASP A 284 -15.55 -14.47 14.79
CA ASP A 284 -16.33 -14.82 13.59
C ASP A 284 -16.50 -13.63 12.63
N GLU A 285 -16.76 -12.44 13.18
CA GLU A 285 -16.90 -11.22 12.38
C GLU A 285 -15.55 -10.72 11.83
N ALA A 286 -14.46 -10.96 12.58
CA ALA A 286 -13.11 -10.72 12.10
C ALA A 286 -12.78 -11.62 10.90
N ILE A 287 -13.06 -12.93 11.02
CA ILE A 287 -12.90 -13.90 9.92
C ILE A 287 -13.71 -13.47 8.70
N ALA A 288 -14.98 -13.08 8.88
CA ALA A 288 -15.81 -12.59 7.78
C ALA A 288 -15.18 -11.38 7.09
N SER A 289 -14.66 -10.42 7.86
CA SER A 289 -14.00 -9.23 7.31
C SER A 289 -12.70 -9.59 6.57
N PHE A 290 -11.88 -10.47 7.13
CA PHE A 290 -10.64 -10.91 6.49
C PHE A 290 -10.88 -11.78 5.25
N LYS A 291 -11.97 -12.55 5.19
CA LYS A 291 -12.35 -13.30 3.99
C LYS A 291 -12.65 -12.38 2.81
N VAL A 292 -13.33 -11.25 3.03
CA VAL A 292 -13.53 -10.25 1.96
C VAL A 292 -12.18 -9.70 1.50
N ALA A 293 -11.33 -9.24 2.43
CA ALA A 293 -10.01 -8.71 2.09
C ALA A 293 -9.11 -9.73 1.36
N ALA A 294 -9.11 -10.99 1.79
CA ALA A 294 -8.24 -12.03 1.27
C ALA A 294 -8.78 -12.70 0.01
N LEU A 295 -10.00 -13.21 0.06
CA LEU A 295 -10.53 -14.12 -0.96
C LEU A 295 -11.25 -13.37 -2.09
N GLU A 296 -11.92 -12.26 -1.75
CA GLU A 296 -12.61 -11.44 -2.74
C GLU A 296 -11.68 -10.41 -3.36
N LEU A 297 -10.81 -9.76 -2.56
CA LEU A 297 -9.95 -8.65 -2.99
C LEU A 297 -8.47 -9.01 -3.15
N ASP A 298 -8.09 -10.27 -2.88
CA ASP A 298 -6.71 -10.80 -3.02
C ASP A 298 -5.63 -9.99 -2.29
N LEU A 299 -5.97 -9.42 -1.14
CA LEU A 299 -5.03 -8.63 -0.35
C LEU A 299 -4.13 -9.53 0.49
N ALA A 300 -2.83 -9.40 0.30
CA ALA A 300 -1.80 -10.15 1.02
C ALA A 300 -1.97 -10.05 2.56
N ASP A 301 -2.24 -8.85 3.06
CA ASP A 301 -2.50 -8.61 4.48
C ASP A 301 -3.76 -9.32 4.98
N GLY A 302 -4.81 -9.38 4.14
CA GLY A 302 -6.02 -10.13 4.47
C GLY A 302 -5.75 -11.62 4.66
N TYR A 303 -4.97 -12.22 3.76
CA TYR A 303 -4.55 -13.63 3.90
C TYR A 303 -3.72 -13.86 5.15
N ALA A 304 -2.79 -12.96 5.47
CA ALA A 304 -1.93 -13.08 6.66
C ALA A 304 -2.75 -13.04 7.95
N GLU A 305 -3.69 -12.10 8.06
CA GLU A 305 -4.55 -11.99 9.25
C GLU A 305 -5.55 -13.16 9.35
N LEU A 306 -6.12 -13.60 8.23
CA LEU A 306 -6.98 -14.79 8.21
C LEU A 306 -6.22 -16.05 8.66
N ALA A 307 -4.99 -16.23 8.21
CA ALA A 307 -4.13 -17.35 8.60
C ALA A 307 -3.81 -17.37 10.11
N LYS A 308 -3.68 -16.21 10.76
CA LYS A 308 -3.44 -16.13 12.22
C LYS A 308 -4.63 -16.62 13.04
N LEU A 309 -5.84 -16.57 12.50
CA LEU A 309 -7.06 -17.03 13.17
C LEU A 309 -7.36 -18.52 12.93
N LEU A 310 -6.63 -19.19 12.03
CA LEU A 310 -6.79 -20.61 11.75
C LEU A 310 -5.88 -21.46 12.65
N PRO A 311 -6.26 -22.72 12.96
CA PRO A 311 -5.39 -23.63 13.67
C PRO A 311 -4.10 -23.90 12.89
N ARG A 312 -2.97 -24.00 13.60
CA ARG A 312 -1.62 -24.14 13.01
C ARG A 312 -1.48 -25.32 12.06
N ASP A 313 -2.09 -26.44 12.42
CA ASP A 313 -1.95 -27.72 11.71
C ASP A 313 -2.86 -27.85 10.48
N THR A 314 -3.60 -26.78 10.13
CA THR A 314 -4.47 -26.82 8.96
C THR A 314 -3.71 -26.48 7.68
N ARG A 315 -3.95 -27.29 6.63
CA ARG A 315 -3.43 -27.01 5.29
C ARG A 315 -3.92 -25.67 4.73
N GLU A 316 -5.12 -25.24 5.13
CA GLU A 316 -5.70 -23.96 4.73
C GLU A 316 -4.86 -22.78 5.24
N ARG A 317 -4.43 -22.82 6.51
CA ARG A 317 -3.53 -21.80 7.06
C ARG A 317 -2.22 -21.70 6.29
N GLU A 318 -1.57 -22.82 6.00
CA GLU A 318 -0.34 -22.84 5.20
C GLU A 318 -0.57 -22.25 3.80
N THR A 319 -1.71 -22.55 3.17
CA THR A 319 -2.09 -22.00 1.86
C THR A 319 -2.24 -20.47 1.91
N TYR A 320 -2.89 -19.94 2.94
CA TYR A 320 -3.06 -18.50 3.10
C TYR A 320 -1.74 -17.79 3.43
N LEU A 321 -0.89 -18.36 4.27
CA LEU A 321 0.43 -17.80 4.51
C LEU A 321 1.29 -17.74 3.24
N LEU A 322 1.24 -18.79 2.40
CA LEU A 322 1.95 -18.78 1.12
C LEU A 322 1.41 -17.71 0.16
N ARG A 323 0.08 -17.52 0.10
CA ARG A 323 -0.55 -16.44 -0.69
C ARG A 323 -0.13 -15.06 -0.20
N ALA A 324 -0.19 -14.84 1.12
CA ALA A 324 0.25 -13.60 1.74
C ALA A 324 1.73 -13.31 1.46
N ALA A 325 2.59 -14.31 1.62
CA ALA A 325 4.02 -14.19 1.35
C ALA A 325 4.30 -13.88 -0.14
N GLN A 326 3.58 -14.51 -1.07
CA GLN A 326 3.67 -14.21 -2.51
C GLN A 326 3.25 -12.75 -2.82
N GLY A 327 2.28 -12.22 -2.09
CA GLY A 327 1.87 -10.81 -2.15
C GLY A 327 2.76 -9.84 -1.37
N GLY A 328 3.92 -10.28 -0.87
CA GLY A 328 4.90 -9.43 -0.19
C GLY A 328 4.64 -9.15 1.28
N ASN A 329 3.72 -9.88 1.93
CA ASN A 329 3.53 -9.76 3.36
C ASN A 329 4.67 -10.46 4.12
N PHE A 330 5.60 -9.67 4.68
CA PHE A 330 6.77 -10.18 5.40
C PHE A 330 6.43 -10.87 6.73
N GLU A 331 5.31 -10.51 7.36
CA GLU A 331 4.83 -11.19 8.55
C GLU A 331 4.41 -12.64 8.23
N ALA A 332 3.82 -12.88 7.06
CA ALA A 332 3.53 -14.23 6.58
C ALA A 332 4.80 -15.04 6.30
N CYS A 333 5.84 -14.41 5.72
CA CYS A 333 7.17 -15.05 5.58
C CYS A 333 7.75 -15.44 6.95
N ARG A 334 7.63 -14.55 7.94
CA ARG A 334 8.06 -14.83 9.33
C ARG A 334 7.32 -16.01 9.92
N LEU A 335 5.99 -16.04 9.78
CA LEU A 335 5.16 -17.14 10.29
C LEU A 335 5.49 -18.47 9.59
N LEU A 336 5.69 -18.48 8.26
CA LEU A 336 6.14 -19.66 7.53
C LEU A 336 7.51 -20.16 8.03
N ALA A 337 8.45 -19.26 8.27
CA ALA A 337 9.76 -19.64 8.79
C ALA A 337 9.64 -20.34 10.16
N LEU A 338 8.80 -19.79 11.04
CA LEU A 338 8.56 -20.34 12.37
C LEU A 338 7.81 -21.68 12.34
N ASP A 339 6.78 -21.81 11.50
CA ASP A 339 6.04 -23.06 11.31
C ASP A 339 6.95 -24.17 10.77
N MET A 340 7.82 -23.85 9.80
CA MET A 340 8.79 -24.81 9.25
C MET A 340 9.87 -25.19 10.27
N ALA A 341 10.28 -24.26 11.14
CA ALA A 341 11.20 -24.57 12.22
C ALA A 341 10.56 -25.49 13.29
N GLU A 342 9.27 -25.29 13.59
CA GLU A 342 8.49 -26.19 14.45
C GLU A 342 8.34 -27.58 13.80
N LYS A 343 8.00 -27.67 12.50
CA LYS A 343 7.98 -28.94 11.75
C LYS A 343 9.35 -29.64 11.78
N ALA A 344 10.45 -28.90 11.65
CA ALA A 344 11.79 -29.49 11.77
C ALA A 344 12.09 -30.06 13.16
N ALA A 345 11.52 -29.48 14.21
CA ALA A 345 11.68 -29.93 15.57
C ALA A 345 10.90 -31.22 15.88
N ASP A 346 9.83 -31.54 15.14
CA ASP A 346 8.95 -32.67 15.42
C ASP A 346 9.68 -34.02 15.28
N PRO A 347 9.84 -34.80 16.37
CA PRO A 347 10.51 -36.09 16.33
C PRO A 347 9.71 -37.19 15.61
N ARG A 348 8.42 -36.97 15.35
CA ARG A 348 7.55 -37.94 14.65
C ARG A 348 7.81 -37.98 13.15
N LEU A 349 8.42 -36.92 12.60
CA LEU A 349 8.75 -36.83 11.18
C LEU A 349 10.08 -37.53 10.87
N SER A 350 10.21 -37.99 9.61
CA SER A 350 11.45 -38.59 9.14
C SER A 350 12.59 -37.57 9.18
N TRP A 351 13.84 -38.03 9.27
CA TRP A 351 14.99 -37.13 9.24
C TRP A 351 15.05 -36.29 7.96
N SER A 352 14.62 -36.84 6.82
CA SER A 352 14.58 -36.12 5.53
C SER A 352 13.59 -34.96 5.60
N ASP A 353 12.35 -35.22 6.03
CA ASP A 353 11.30 -34.18 6.12
C ASP A 353 11.69 -33.07 7.09
N ARG A 354 12.30 -33.44 8.22
CA ARG A 354 12.82 -32.48 9.21
C ARG A 354 13.93 -31.62 8.65
N ASN A 355 14.83 -32.21 7.86
CA ASN A 355 15.93 -31.49 7.21
C ASN A 355 15.40 -30.53 6.12
N ASP A 356 14.41 -30.96 5.35
CA ASP A 356 13.76 -30.12 4.33
C ASP A 356 13.02 -28.94 4.98
N ALA A 357 12.28 -29.20 6.06
CA ALA A 357 11.63 -28.15 6.86
C ALA A 357 12.65 -27.16 7.45
N ALA A 358 13.79 -27.63 7.97
CA ALA A 358 14.87 -26.77 8.45
C ALA A 358 15.54 -25.96 7.32
N GLY A 359 15.56 -26.49 6.09
CA GLY A 359 15.95 -25.76 4.88
C GLY A 359 14.99 -24.62 4.59
N MET A 360 13.69 -24.93 4.47
CA MET A 360 12.64 -23.95 4.18
C MET A 360 12.53 -22.86 5.25
N ALA A 361 12.66 -23.21 6.53
CA ALA A 361 12.66 -22.26 7.63
C ALA A 361 13.76 -21.19 7.48
N ARG A 362 14.96 -21.63 7.11
CA ARG A 362 16.09 -20.73 6.83
C ARG A 362 15.83 -19.87 5.60
N GLU A 363 15.32 -20.44 4.51
CA GLU A 363 15.03 -19.66 3.31
C GLU A 363 13.99 -18.57 3.56
N TRP A 364 12.87 -18.90 4.21
CA TRP A 364 11.83 -17.92 4.54
C TRP A 364 12.34 -16.81 5.47
N SER A 365 13.22 -17.15 6.43
CA SER A 365 13.80 -16.15 7.32
C SER A 365 14.64 -15.09 6.59
N GLN A 366 15.28 -15.45 5.47
CA GLN A 366 16.14 -14.56 4.70
C GLN A 366 15.36 -13.52 3.87
N VAL A 367 14.04 -13.74 3.67
CA VAL A 367 13.18 -12.86 2.86
C VAL A 367 12.81 -11.57 3.60
N VAL A 368 12.91 -11.55 4.93
CA VAL A 368 12.59 -10.37 5.74
C VAL A 368 13.53 -9.21 5.37
N PRO A 369 13.02 -8.02 5.01
CA PRO A 369 13.83 -6.94 4.44
C PRO A 369 14.70 -6.25 5.49
N ASP A 370 14.18 -6.09 6.71
CA ASP A 370 14.89 -5.47 7.81
C ASP A 370 15.97 -6.42 8.36
N LEU A 371 17.21 -5.93 8.42
CA LEU A 371 18.38 -6.75 8.81
C LEU A 371 18.26 -7.23 10.26
N LYS A 372 17.83 -6.35 11.16
CA LYS A 372 17.70 -6.67 12.59
C LYS A 372 16.63 -7.72 12.81
N MET A 373 15.45 -7.54 12.23
CA MET A 373 14.36 -8.54 12.29
C MET A 373 14.77 -9.86 11.65
N ARG A 374 15.55 -9.83 10.56
CA ARG A 374 16.09 -11.05 9.92
C ARG A 374 17.03 -11.82 10.85
N GLU A 375 17.94 -11.12 11.53
CA GLU A 375 18.86 -11.73 12.49
C GLU A 375 18.12 -12.32 13.71
N GLU A 376 17.15 -11.58 14.26
CA GLU A 376 16.30 -12.05 15.35
C GLU A 376 15.49 -13.28 14.95
N LEU A 377 14.91 -13.29 13.76
CA LEU A 377 14.17 -14.44 13.22
C LEU A 377 15.09 -15.63 12.96
N ALA A 378 16.28 -15.40 12.40
CA ALA A 378 17.26 -16.45 12.16
C ALA A 378 17.70 -17.12 13.49
N ALA A 379 17.87 -16.35 14.56
CA ALA A 379 18.13 -16.86 15.90
C ALA A 379 16.99 -17.74 16.41
N GLN A 380 15.73 -17.29 16.28
CA GLN A 380 14.54 -18.07 16.66
C GLN A 380 14.42 -19.37 15.87
N VAL A 381 14.66 -19.33 14.55
CA VAL A 381 14.66 -20.52 13.68
C VAL A 381 15.77 -21.49 14.10
N ALA A 382 16.98 -21.00 14.37
CA ALA A 382 18.11 -21.83 14.78
C ALA A 382 17.88 -22.48 16.16
N GLU A 383 17.23 -21.77 17.08
CA GLU A 383 16.86 -22.29 18.39
C GLU A 383 15.84 -23.43 18.27
N ARG A 384 14.77 -23.24 17.49
CA ARG A 384 13.71 -24.25 17.32
C ARG A 384 14.19 -25.47 16.54
N ALA A 385 15.06 -25.29 15.56
CA ALA A 385 15.61 -26.37 14.74
C ALA A 385 16.94 -26.94 15.25
N ARG A 386 17.32 -26.65 16.51
CA ARG A 386 18.65 -26.94 17.08
C ARG A 386 19.09 -28.39 16.90
N ASP A 387 18.21 -29.34 17.17
CA ASP A 387 18.53 -30.78 17.12
C ASP A 387 18.86 -31.27 15.71
N VAL A 388 18.08 -30.81 14.73
CA VAL A 388 18.30 -31.13 13.30
C VAL A 388 19.61 -30.52 12.83
N ILE A 389 19.85 -29.26 13.18
CA ILE A 389 21.08 -28.53 12.80
C ILE A 389 22.32 -29.19 13.42
N ALA A 390 22.28 -29.56 14.69
CA ALA A 390 23.39 -30.21 15.38
C ALA A 390 23.72 -31.59 14.78
N ARG A 391 22.71 -32.37 14.39
CA ARG A 391 22.90 -33.68 13.76
C ARG A 391 23.44 -33.57 12.33
N ALA A 392 22.95 -32.60 11.54
CA ALA A 392 23.47 -32.31 10.21
C ALA A 392 24.96 -31.91 10.26
N LYS A 393 25.35 -31.06 11.22
CA LYS A 393 26.76 -30.68 11.44
C LYS A 393 27.64 -31.90 11.76
N ARG A 394 27.18 -32.80 12.64
CA ARG A 394 27.90 -34.05 12.94
C ARG A 394 28.06 -34.92 11.70
N GLY A 395 27.00 -35.16 10.94
CA GLY A 395 27.08 -35.95 9.70
C GLY A 395 28.03 -35.38 8.66
N PHE A 396 28.10 -34.06 8.54
CA PHE A 396 29.05 -33.39 7.66
C PHE A 396 30.51 -33.52 8.14
N LEU A 397 30.76 -33.35 9.44
CA LEU A 397 32.09 -33.54 10.04
C LEU A 397 32.58 -34.99 9.87
N TRP A 398 31.70 -35.98 10.02
CA TRP A 398 32.02 -37.39 9.75
C TRP A 398 32.42 -37.62 8.30
N LYS A 399 31.64 -37.11 7.33
CA LYS A 399 31.99 -37.23 5.89
C LYS A 399 33.31 -36.53 5.53
N LEU A 400 33.59 -35.38 6.15
CA LEU A 400 34.87 -34.67 5.99
C LEU A 400 36.04 -35.46 6.58
N ALA A 401 35.84 -36.07 7.76
CA ALA A 401 36.85 -36.92 8.40
C ALA A 401 37.12 -38.18 7.56
N ASP A 402 36.08 -38.85 7.05
CA ASP A 402 36.23 -40.02 6.17
C ASP A 402 36.95 -39.65 4.86
N TRP A 403 36.64 -38.49 4.27
CA TRP A 403 37.34 -37.99 3.08
C TRP A 403 38.82 -37.66 3.38
N ALA A 404 39.11 -37.05 4.53
CA ALA A 404 40.47 -36.72 4.94
C ALA A 404 41.30 -37.97 5.25
N MET A 405 40.72 -38.96 5.93
CA MET A 405 41.39 -40.23 6.26
C MET A 405 41.51 -41.16 5.04
N GLY A 406 40.55 -41.13 4.11
CA GLY A 406 40.58 -41.90 2.86
C GLY A 406 41.65 -41.42 1.86
N LYS A 407 42.12 -40.18 1.99
CA LYS A 407 43.24 -39.65 1.18
C LYS A 407 44.63 -40.05 1.68
N SER A 408 44.76 -40.74 2.81
CA SER A 408 46.03 -41.25 3.32
C SER A 408 46.33 -42.71 2.94
N ARG A 409 45.58 -43.30 1.98
CA ARG A 409 45.78 -44.69 1.52
C ARG A 409 46.12 -44.80 0.02
N VAL A 410 46.72 -43.77 -0.57
CA VAL A 410 47.31 -43.83 -1.92
C VAL A 410 48.81 -43.63 -1.83
#